data_AF-A0A397A598-F1
#
_entry.id   AF-A0A397A598-F1
#
_cell.length_a   1.000
_cell.length_b   1.000
_cell.length_c   1.000
_cell.angle_alpha   90.00
_cell.angle_beta   90.00
_cell.angle_gamma   90.00
#
_symmetry.space_group_name_H-M   'P 1'
#
loop_
_entity.id
_entity.type
_entity.pdbx_description
1 polymer ?
#
loop_
_entity_poly.entity_id
_entity_poly.type
_entity_poly.pdbx_seq_one_letter_code
_entity_poly.pdbx_strand_id
1 'polypeptide(L)'
;MGSSASSLRYDSAQVSILPQFVPFVKCVTVSQVEALGEKLRATTKTAFCTLEEFQDLMGLGPHLDVYLRYLFGSLKTTPTSTKVHVMDFLAAMAVCTSTSASVTDKLDLLCTLFTHKTAQCLNECDIAILFLCTINGLKKVTVGLEYTWSATGRSTRDIASDLTARCCLDMVDGQQVTKPSLSRTEFIAWCLMHKPVEYMLRHFIPGDILNPSTSSLAQASPYYGKLAKQAKLYATLLDEISPSENQRIESLVQATATVKIQAMWKRHVARQVAHDKRAAKRSTLNGAANTIQAYAKKKMNFVALMQRAAVERMALNGALLTFGSGDTTQQTNGGGRLRGADMVAELKLRGVRSRNVFASSSCTFVDTDQGWMMWGQCLPMLNVETHETSFVHTIPRHIDLKIDIASVACGRGHCLILDTASMVHSWGWNDHGQTGGMITTT
;
A
#
# COMPACT_ATOMS: atom_id res chain seq x y z
N MET A 1 41.43 -2.73 17.61
CA MET A 1 40.14 -2.21 17.12
C MET A 1 40.19 -2.07 15.60
N GLY A 2 39.72 -3.10 14.91
CA GLY A 2 39.63 -3.13 13.45
C GLY A 2 38.91 -4.42 13.06
N SER A 3 37.58 -4.44 13.15
CA SER A 3 36.82 -5.61 12.75
C SER A 3 36.97 -5.80 11.24
N SER A 4 37.45 -6.95 10.79
CA SER A 4 37.48 -7.36 9.36
C SER A 4 36.12 -7.32 8.65
N ALA A 5 35.03 -6.97 9.35
CA ALA A 5 33.73 -6.72 8.78
C ALA A 5 33.64 -5.40 7.97
N SER A 6 34.57 -4.45 8.16
CA SER A 6 34.55 -3.16 7.44
C SER A 6 35.14 -3.22 6.03
N SER A 7 35.79 -4.33 5.62
CA SER A 7 36.51 -4.44 4.34
C SER A 7 35.71 -5.05 3.19
N LEU A 8 34.50 -5.58 3.45
CA LEU A 8 33.61 -6.15 2.42
C LEU A 8 32.46 -5.20 2.09
N ARG A 9 32.80 -3.97 1.67
CA ARG A 9 31.83 -3.08 1.03
C ARG A 9 31.75 -3.47 -0.44
N TYR A 10 30.76 -4.28 -0.78
CA TYR A 10 30.38 -4.50 -2.18
C TYR A 10 29.67 -3.23 -2.65
N ASP A 11 30.27 -2.53 -3.61
CA ASP A 11 29.61 -1.43 -4.31
C ASP A 11 28.94 -1.98 -5.57
N SER A 12 27.73 -1.52 -5.87
CA SER A 12 26.98 -1.79 -7.10
C SER A 12 27.80 -1.55 -8.39
N ALA A 13 28.81 -0.67 -8.33
CA ALA A 13 29.72 -0.41 -9.44
C ALA A 13 30.84 -1.46 -9.61
N GLN A 14 31.06 -2.32 -8.60
CA GLN A 14 32.19 -3.26 -8.54
C GLN A 14 31.84 -4.69 -8.94
N VAL A 15 30.56 -5.08 -8.91
CA VAL A 15 30.10 -6.43 -9.22
C VAL A 15 29.12 -6.42 -10.38
N SER A 16 29.39 -7.23 -11.41
CA SER A 16 28.47 -7.39 -12.55
C SER A 16 28.39 -8.83 -13.02
N ILE A 17 27.25 -9.19 -13.62
CA ILE A 17 27.08 -10.50 -14.28
C ILE A 17 27.86 -10.49 -15.59
N LEU A 18 28.66 -11.54 -15.82
CA LEU A 18 29.35 -11.72 -17.08
C LEU A 18 28.33 -11.84 -18.24
N PRO A 19 28.57 -11.18 -19.39
CA PRO A 19 27.58 -11.04 -20.46
C PRO A 19 26.94 -12.36 -20.91
N GLN A 20 27.71 -13.44 -20.96
CA GLN A 20 27.23 -14.75 -21.39
C GLN A 20 26.22 -15.38 -20.43
N PHE A 21 26.23 -15.04 -19.15
CA PHE A 21 25.27 -15.57 -18.17
C PHE A 21 24.04 -14.68 -18.01
N VAL A 22 24.02 -13.48 -18.61
CA VAL A 22 22.89 -12.54 -18.54
C VAL A 22 21.56 -13.17 -19.00
N PRO A 23 21.49 -13.94 -20.10
CA PRO A 23 20.24 -14.57 -20.51
C PRO A 23 19.71 -15.54 -19.45
N PHE A 24 20.59 -16.32 -18.80
CA PHE A 24 20.18 -17.24 -17.75
C PHE A 24 19.68 -16.50 -16.52
N VAL A 25 20.45 -15.51 -16.06
CA VAL A 25 20.08 -14.69 -14.90
C VAL A 25 18.75 -13.97 -15.11
N LYS A 26 18.48 -13.45 -16.31
CA LYS A 26 17.27 -12.66 -16.59
C LYS A 26 16.04 -13.51 -16.92
N CYS A 27 16.21 -14.68 -17.53
CA CYS A 27 15.10 -15.42 -18.12
C CYS A 27 14.80 -16.74 -17.40
N VAL A 28 15.74 -17.32 -16.66
CA VAL A 28 15.54 -18.61 -16.00
C VAL A 28 14.90 -18.40 -14.63
N THR A 29 13.75 -19.02 -14.43
CA THR A 29 12.99 -18.92 -13.17
C THR A 29 13.60 -19.78 -12.07
N VAL A 30 13.32 -19.44 -10.81
CA VAL A 30 13.67 -20.27 -9.62
C VAL A 30 13.24 -21.73 -9.83
N SER A 31 12.00 -21.96 -10.30
CA SER A 31 11.47 -23.30 -10.59
C SER A 31 12.22 -24.03 -11.72
N GLN A 32 12.73 -23.32 -12.71
CA GLN A 32 13.53 -23.92 -13.78
C GLN A 32 14.93 -24.30 -13.29
N VAL A 33 15.54 -23.49 -12.40
CA VAL A 33 16.80 -23.86 -11.74
C VAL A 33 16.62 -25.11 -10.87
N GLU A 34 15.51 -25.19 -10.12
CA GLU A 34 15.16 -26.37 -9.33
C GLU A 34 15.03 -27.62 -10.21
N ALA A 35 14.28 -27.52 -11.32
CA ALA A 35 14.08 -28.62 -12.27
C ALA A 35 15.41 -29.08 -12.91
N LEU A 36 16.34 -28.16 -13.20
CA LEU A 36 17.68 -28.52 -13.66
C LEU A 36 18.48 -29.26 -12.58
N GLY A 37 18.35 -28.88 -11.31
CA GLY A 37 18.95 -29.59 -10.19
C GLY A 37 18.38 -31.00 -9.99
N GLU A 38 17.06 -31.18 -10.15
CA GLU A 38 16.42 -32.49 -10.15
C GLU A 38 16.91 -33.36 -11.32
N LYS A 39 16.98 -32.79 -12.54
CA LYS A 39 17.50 -33.48 -13.72
C LYS A 39 18.96 -33.88 -13.57
N LEU A 40 19.80 -33.01 -12.99
CA LEU A 40 21.22 -33.32 -12.72
C LEU A 40 21.36 -34.50 -11.75
N ARG A 41 20.57 -34.52 -10.66
CA ARG A 41 20.55 -35.61 -9.68
C ARG A 41 20.10 -36.94 -10.29
N ALA A 42 19.16 -36.90 -11.24
CA ALA A 42 18.72 -38.08 -11.96
C ALA A 42 19.77 -38.62 -12.95
N THR A 43 20.62 -37.74 -13.50
CA THR A 43 21.56 -38.08 -14.57
C THR A 43 22.94 -38.51 -14.04
N THR A 44 23.47 -37.80 -13.03
CA THR A 44 24.85 -37.99 -12.58
C THR A 44 24.96 -38.10 -11.05
N LYS A 45 25.91 -38.91 -10.58
CA LYS A 45 26.18 -39.07 -9.13
C LYS A 45 27.15 -38.03 -8.57
N THR A 46 27.97 -37.38 -9.41
CA THR A 46 29.10 -36.55 -8.96
C THR A 46 28.98 -35.06 -9.26
N ALA A 47 27.86 -34.61 -9.87
CA ALA A 47 27.64 -33.23 -10.30
C ALA A 47 28.68 -32.65 -11.30
N PHE A 48 29.64 -33.47 -11.75
CA PHE A 48 30.59 -33.13 -12.81
C PHE A 48 30.06 -33.62 -14.15
N CYS A 49 29.87 -32.70 -15.09
CA CYS A 49 29.37 -33.01 -16.42
C CYS A 49 30.44 -32.79 -17.49
N THR A 50 30.48 -33.69 -18.49
CA THR A 50 31.13 -33.44 -19.78
C THR A 50 30.36 -32.40 -20.59
N LEU A 51 30.91 -31.97 -21.73
CA LEU A 51 30.22 -31.03 -22.62
C LEU A 51 28.88 -31.60 -23.12
N GLU A 52 28.87 -32.86 -23.52
CA GLU A 52 27.68 -33.57 -24.01
C GLU A 52 26.61 -33.65 -22.92
N GLU A 53 26.98 -34.12 -21.72
CA GLU A 53 26.08 -34.18 -20.57
C GLU A 53 25.54 -32.80 -20.18
N PHE A 54 26.35 -31.75 -20.31
CA PHE A 54 25.93 -30.37 -20.05
C PHE A 54 24.94 -29.85 -21.11
N GLN A 55 25.17 -30.14 -22.39
CA GLN A 55 24.25 -29.80 -23.48
C GLN A 55 22.89 -30.49 -23.27
N ASP A 56 22.91 -31.78 -22.97
CA ASP A 56 21.72 -32.58 -22.68
C ASP A 56 20.98 -32.06 -21.45
N LEU A 57 21.71 -31.70 -20.39
CA LEU A 57 21.13 -31.12 -19.18
C LEU A 57 20.38 -29.82 -19.48
N MET A 58 21.03 -28.88 -20.18
CA MET A 58 20.45 -27.59 -20.56
C MET A 58 19.27 -27.75 -21.52
N GLY A 59 19.28 -28.78 -22.38
CA GLY A 59 18.16 -29.10 -23.27
C GLY A 59 17.83 -27.99 -24.26
N LEU A 60 18.82 -27.17 -24.61
CA LEU A 60 18.66 -26.09 -25.58
C LEU A 60 18.84 -26.64 -27.00
N GLY A 61 18.10 -26.09 -27.95
CA GLY A 61 18.14 -26.56 -29.33
C GLY A 61 19.54 -26.39 -29.98
N PRO A 62 19.81 -27.09 -31.09
CA PRO A 62 21.14 -27.17 -31.71
C PRO A 62 21.69 -25.81 -32.20
N HIS A 63 20.83 -24.81 -32.37
CA HIS A 63 21.23 -23.44 -32.74
C HIS A 63 21.95 -22.70 -31.60
N LEU A 64 21.85 -23.18 -30.35
CA LEU A 64 22.57 -22.62 -29.19
C LEU A 64 23.82 -23.42 -28.86
N ASP A 65 24.27 -24.33 -29.73
CA ASP A 65 25.36 -25.23 -29.39
C ASP A 65 26.70 -24.51 -29.17
N VAL A 66 27.03 -23.55 -30.04
CA VAL A 66 28.20 -22.68 -29.89
C VAL A 66 28.14 -21.90 -28.57
N TYR A 67 26.95 -21.40 -28.24
CA TYR A 67 26.72 -20.67 -26.99
C TYR A 67 26.85 -21.60 -25.77
N LEU A 68 26.37 -22.84 -25.84
CA LEU A 68 26.54 -23.85 -24.81
C LEU A 68 28.00 -24.24 -24.62
N ARG A 69 28.77 -24.42 -25.70
CA ARG A 69 30.22 -24.65 -25.64
C ARG A 69 30.94 -23.48 -25.00
N TYR A 70 30.55 -22.26 -25.34
CA TYR A 70 31.09 -21.05 -24.74
C TYR A 70 30.80 -20.98 -23.24
N LEU A 71 29.56 -21.21 -22.82
CA LEU A 71 29.18 -21.29 -21.41
C LEU A 71 29.95 -22.39 -20.66
N PHE A 72 30.01 -23.59 -21.25
CA PHE A 72 30.76 -24.70 -20.69
C PHE A 72 32.23 -24.33 -20.50
N GLY A 73 32.85 -23.73 -21.52
CA GLY A 73 34.22 -23.22 -21.45
C GLY A 73 34.40 -22.16 -20.36
N SER A 74 33.44 -21.26 -20.17
CA SER A 74 33.46 -20.26 -19.10
C SER A 74 33.36 -20.86 -17.68
N LEU A 75 32.73 -22.03 -17.54
CA LEU A 75 32.52 -22.70 -16.25
C LEU A 75 33.68 -23.63 -15.83
N LYS A 76 34.61 -23.92 -16.74
CA LYS A 76 35.79 -24.75 -16.46
C LYS A 76 36.67 -24.08 -15.40
N THR A 77 37.08 -24.88 -14.41
CA THR A 77 38.03 -24.43 -13.38
C THR A 77 39.43 -24.22 -13.97
N THR A 78 39.83 -25.07 -14.92
CA THR A 78 41.09 -24.97 -15.66
C THR A 78 40.82 -25.11 -17.17
N PRO A 79 41.61 -24.47 -18.04
CA PRO A 79 41.38 -24.52 -19.49
C PRO A 79 41.44 -25.94 -20.06
N THR A 80 42.25 -26.82 -19.47
CA THR A 80 42.41 -28.22 -19.85
C THR A 80 41.33 -29.15 -19.29
N SER A 81 40.46 -28.66 -18.40
CA SER A 81 39.41 -29.50 -17.81
C SER A 81 38.44 -30.00 -18.89
N THR A 82 38.14 -31.29 -18.88
CA THR A 82 37.12 -31.92 -19.74
C THR A 82 35.74 -31.92 -19.10
N LYS A 83 35.65 -31.60 -17.81
CA LYS A 83 34.40 -31.57 -17.04
C LYS A 83 34.21 -30.25 -16.31
N VAL A 84 32.95 -29.90 -16.04
CA VAL A 84 32.57 -28.75 -15.21
C VAL A 84 31.73 -29.21 -14.03
N HIS A 85 31.94 -28.58 -12.88
CA HIS A 85 31.10 -28.80 -11.71
C HIS A 85 29.81 -27.98 -11.85
N VAL A 86 28.70 -28.64 -12.22
CA VAL A 86 27.45 -27.97 -12.58
C VAL A 86 26.73 -27.40 -11.36
N MET A 87 26.92 -27.98 -10.18
CA MET A 87 26.33 -27.45 -8.95
C MET A 87 26.87 -26.06 -8.58
N ASP A 88 28.12 -25.72 -8.95
CA ASP A 88 28.62 -24.35 -8.83
C ASP A 88 27.73 -23.40 -9.66
N PHE A 89 27.44 -23.78 -10.90
CA PHE A 89 26.63 -22.99 -11.81
C PHE A 89 25.19 -22.85 -11.32
N LEU A 90 24.55 -23.94 -10.90
CA LEU A 90 23.17 -23.92 -10.40
C LEU A 90 23.04 -23.10 -9.11
N ALA A 91 24.00 -23.21 -8.19
CA ALA A 91 24.03 -22.39 -6.98
C ALA A 91 24.16 -20.89 -7.31
N ALA A 92 25.02 -20.53 -8.26
CA ALA A 92 25.12 -19.16 -8.74
C ALA A 92 23.82 -18.67 -9.38
N MET A 93 23.16 -19.50 -10.20
CA MET A 93 21.88 -19.13 -10.82
C MET A 93 20.76 -18.96 -9.80
N ALA A 94 20.72 -19.77 -8.76
CA ALA A 94 19.75 -19.63 -7.66
C ALA A 94 19.87 -18.26 -6.97
N VAL A 95 21.10 -17.77 -6.76
CA VAL A 95 21.35 -16.44 -6.17
C VAL A 95 21.11 -15.33 -7.19
N CYS A 96 21.65 -15.46 -8.40
CA CYS A 96 21.67 -14.36 -9.36
C CYS A 96 20.34 -14.14 -10.08
N THR A 97 19.46 -15.15 -10.19
CA THR A 97 18.22 -15.03 -10.98
C THR A 97 17.42 -13.78 -10.61
N SER A 98 17.05 -12.99 -11.63
CA SER A 98 16.25 -11.78 -11.45
C SER A 98 14.75 -12.04 -11.46
N THR A 99 14.33 -13.31 -11.59
CA THR A 99 12.92 -13.70 -11.63
C THR A 99 12.27 -13.77 -10.25
N SER A 100 13.08 -13.76 -9.18
CA SER A 100 12.62 -13.58 -7.80
C SER A 100 13.33 -12.39 -7.15
N ALA A 101 12.54 -11.53 -6.51
CA ALA A 101 13.04 -10.43 -5.67
C ALA A 101 13.24 -10.84 -4.21
N SER A 102 12.80 -12.05 -3.84
CA SER A 102 12.83 -12.55 -2.47
C SER A 102 14.15 -13.27 -2.21
N VAL A 103 14.96 -12.73 -1.29
CA VAL A 103 16.22 -13.38 -0.85
C VAL A 103 15.93 -14.71 -0.16
N THR A 104 14.79 -14.82 0.54
CA THR A 104 14.37 -16.07 1.19
C THR A 104 14.09 -17.16 0.16
N ASP A 105 13.43 -16.85 -0.95
CA ASP A 105 13.13 -17.85 -2.00
C ASP A 105 14.42 -18.35 -2.66
N LYS A 106 15.40 -17.46 -2.83
CA LYS A 106 16.72 -17.81 -3.37
C LYS A 106 17.50 -18.72 -2.43
N LEU A 107 17.45 -18.44 -1.13
CA LEU A 107 18.07 -19.30 -0.10
C LEU A 107 17.36 -20.65 0.02
N ASP A 108 16.03 -20.68 -0.05
CA ASP A 108 15.25 -21.92 -0.02
C ASP A 108 15.52 -22.79 -1.25
N LEU A 109 15.67 -22.17 -2.43
CA LEU A 109 16.12 -22.87 -3.64
C LEU A 109 17.53 -23.46 -3.44
N LEU A 110 18.47 -22.71 -2.86
CA LEU A 110 19.80 -23.24 -2.54
C LEU A 110 19.69 -24.45 -1.61
N CYS A 111 18.92 -24.37 -0.52
CA CYS A 111 18.68 -25.51 0.36
C CYS A 111 18.14 -26.72 -0.43
N THR A 112 17.18 -26.50 -1.34
CA THR A 112 16.56 -27.56 -2.16
C THR A 112 17.50 -28.16 -3.22
N LEU A 113 18.49 -27.40 -3.69
CA LEU A 113 19.53 -27.89 -4.59
C LEU A 113 20.51 -28.83 -3.89
N PHE A 114 20.91 -28.50 -2.65
CA PHE A 114 21.93 -29.25 -1.90
C PHE A 114 21.37 -30.31 -0.97
N THR A 115 20.06 -30.30 -0.69
CA THR A 115 19.39 -31.32 0.12
C THR A 115 18.24 -31.98 -0.65
N HIS A 116 17.70 -33.08 -0.11
CA HIS A 116 16.47 -33.66 -0.66
C HIS A 116 15.30 -32.70 -0.46
N LYS A 117 14.33 -32.67 -1.39
CA LYS A 117 13.18 -31.75 -1.32
C LYS A 117 12.38 -31.85 -0.02
N THR A 118 12.37 -33.03 0.59
CA THR A 118 11.69 -33.34 1.87
C THR A 118 12.57 -33.16 3.10
N ALA A 119 13.87 -32.86 2.94
CA ALA A 119 14.78 -32.71 4.06
C ALA A 119 14.44 -31.43 4.85
N GLN A 120 14.04 -31.59 6.11
CA GLN A 120 13.69 -30.46 6.97
C GLN A 120 14.91 -29.78 7.60
N CYS A 121 16.04 -30.49 7.66
CA CYS A 121 17.30 -30.02 8.20
C CYS A 121 18.44 -30.15 7.18
N LEU A 122 19.44 -29.28 7.30
CA LEU A 122 20.71 -29.36 6.61
C LEU A 122 21.78 -29.78 7.61
N ASN A 123 22.59 -30.77 7.23
CA ASN A 123 23.72 -31.18 8.05
C ASN A 123 24.91 -30.24 7.80
N GLU A 124 25.90 -30.24 8.69
CA GLU A 124 27.11 -29.40 8.54
C GLU A 124 27.78 -29.57 7.17
N CYS A 125 27.88 -30.81 6.66
CA CYS A 125 28.42 -31.10 5.34
C CYS A 125 27.62 -30.46 4.20
N ASP A 126 26.29 -30.48 4.28
CA ASP A 126 25.42 -29.90 3.24
C ASP A 126 25.60 -28.38 3.20
N ILE A 127 25.69 -27.74 4.36
CA ILE A 127 25.93 -26.30 4.51
C ILE A 127 27.31 -25.94 3.96
N ALA A 128 28.35 -26.73 4.27
CA ALA A 128 29.70 -26.52 3.76
C ALA A 128 29.77 -26.60 2.24
N ILE A 129 29.15 -27.62 1.64
CA ILE A 129 29.11 -27.81 0.19
C ILE A 129 28.29 -26.68 -0.46
N LEU A 130 27.15 -26.29 0.12
CA LEU A 130 26.32 -25.20 -0.36
C LEU A 130 27.10 -23.88 -0.40
N PHE A 131 27.77 -23.49 0.69
CA PHE A 131 28.60 -22.27 0.69
C PHE A 131 29.73 -22.36 -0.32
N LEU A 132 30.45 -23.49 -0.36
CA LEU A 132 31.57 -23.67 -1.28
C LEU A 132 31.15 -23.54 -2.74
N CYS A 133 30.08 -24.23 -3.14
CA CYS A 133 29.57 -24.20 -4.51
C CYS A 133 29.00 -22.83 -4.87
N THR A 134 28.30 -22.17 -3.95
CA THR A 134 27.76 -20.83 -4.17
C THR A 134 28.88 -19.82 -4.40
N ILE A 135 29.93 -19.83 -3.57
CA ILE A 135 31.07 -18.92 -3.74
C ILE A 135 31.81 -19.22 -5.05
N ASN A 136 32.11 -20.49 -5.35
CA ASN A 136 32.79 -20.86 -6.61
C ASN A 136 31.96 -20.49 -7.85
N GLY A 137 30.65 -20.72 -7.79
CA GLY A 137 29.70 -20.34 -8.83
C GLY A 137 29.64 -18.85 -9.07
N LEU A 138 29.47 -18.06 -8.01
CA LEU A 138 29.46 -16.60 -8.09
C LEU A 138 30.80 -16.07 -8.59
N LYS A 139 31.93 -16.65 -8.17
CA LYS A 139 33.23 -16.35 -8.77
C LYS A 139 33.16 -16.59 -10.28
N LYS A 140 32.64 -17.71 -10.78
CA LYS A 140 32.60 -18.00 -12.22
C LYS A 140 31.67 -17.09 -13.02
N VAL A 141 30.50 -16.75 -12.48
CA VAL A 141 29.40 -16.04 -13.19
C VAL A 141 29.54 -14.52 -13.14
N THR A 142 30.30 -13.98 -12.19
CA THR A 142 30.44 -12.54 -11.98
C THR A 142 31.85 -12.02 -12.28
N VAL A 143 31.92 -10.71 -12.52
CA VAL A 143 33.13 -9.89 -12.45
C VAL A 143 33.12 -9.14 -11.12
N GLY A 144 34.27 -9.00 -10.47
CA GLY A 144 34.40 -8.27 -9.20
C GLY A 144 34.55 -9.17 -7.98
N LEU A 145 33.57 -10.04 -7.71
CA LEU A 145 33.54 -10.85 -6.48
C LEU A 145 34.77 -11.74 -6.30
N GLU A 146 35.31 -12.28 -7.38
CA GLU A 146 36.54 -13.07 -7.33
C GLU A 146 37.72 -12.25 -6.78
N TYR A 147 37.86 -11.00 -7.21
CA TYR A 147 38.90 -10.11 -6.72
C TYR A 147 38.66 -9.72 -5.27
N THR A 148 37.42 -9.34 -4.91
CA THR A 148 37.05 -8.97 -3.54
C THR A 148 37.33 -10.10 -2.55
N TRP A 149 37.01 -11.34 -2.91
CA TRP A 149 37.29 -12.50 -2.07
C TRP A 149 38.76 -12.86 -2.06
N SER A 150 39.46 -12.80 -3.19
CA SER A 150 40.91 -13.06 -3.23
C SER A 150 41.72 -12.01 -2.47
N ALA A 151 41.26 -10.76 -2.39
CA ALA A 151 41.89 -9.69 -1.60
C ALA A 151 41.89 -9.97 -0.09
N THR A 152 41.05 -10.90 0.40
CA THR A 152 41.09 -11.35 1.79
C THR A 152 42.30 -12.24 2.11
N GLY A 153 43.02 -12.73 1.08
CA GLY A 153 44.13 -13.67 1.24
C GLY A 153 43.71 -15.10 1.61
N ARG A 154 42.40 -15.37 1.70
CA ARG A 154 41.84 -16.67 2.11
C ARG A 154 41.40 -17.47 0.90
N SER A 155 41.56 -18.81 0.95
CA SER A 155 41.03 -19.66 -0.12
C SER A 155 39.50 -19.74 -0.07
N THR A 156 38.86 -20.12 -1.18
CA THR A 156 37.39 -20.32 -1.20
C THR A 156 36.95 -21.35 -0.14
N ARG A 157 37.78 -22.39 0.08
CA ARG A 157 37.52 -23.43 1.09
C ARG A 157 37.58 -22.84 2.51
N ASP A 158 38.54 -21.98 2.80
CA ASP A 158 38.66 -21.36 4.12
C ASP A 158 37.50 -20.42 4.42
N ILE A 159 37.03 -19.66 3.42
CA ILE A 159 35.86 -18.79 3.55
C ILE A 159 34.60 -19.63 3.80
N ALA A 160 34.38 -20.68 3.00
CA ALA A 160 33.22 -21.57 3.17
C ALA A 160 33.24 -22.29 4.53
N SER A 161 34.40 -22.78 4.96
CA SER A 161 34.57 -23.45 6.26
C SER A 161 34.28 -22.52 7.44
N ASP A 162 34.73 -21.27 7.39
CA ASP A 162 34.45 -20.27 8.43
C ASP A 162 32.99 -19.83 8.45
N LEU A 163 32.35 -19.68 7.28
CA LEU A 163 30.91 -19.43 7.21
C LEU A 163 30.12 -20.61 7.79
N THR A 164 30.52 -21.84 7.47
CA THR A 164 29.88 -23.06 7.99
C THR A 164 30.01 -23.14 9.51
N ALA A 165 31.24 -22.97 10.02
CA ALA A 165 31.49 -22.96 11.46
C ALA A 165 30.60 -21.93 12.16
N ARG A 166 30.56 -20.68 11.66
CA ARG A 166 29.71 -19.63 12.24
C ARG A 166 28.21 -19.88 12.10
N CYS A 167 27.78 -20.55 11.03
CA CYS A 167 26.39 -20.92 10.82
C CYS A 167 25.95 -22.01 11.79
N CYS A 168 26.84 -22.96 12.09
CA CYS A 168 26.55 -24.09 12.97
C CYS A 168 26.85 -23.78 14.46
N LEU A 169 27.40 -22.62 14.80
CA LEU A 169 27.64 -22.23 16.19
C LEU A 169 26.33 -21.92 16.93
N ASP A 170 26.20 -22.49 18.12
CA ASP A 170 25.15 -22.20 19.09
C ASP A 170 25.73 -21.89 20.46
N MET A 171 24.94 -21.22 21.29
CA MET A 171 25.30 -20.87 22.66
C MET A 171 24.39 -21.60 23.63
N VAL A 172 24.89 -22.66 24.27
CA VAL A 172 24.18 -23.40 25.32
C VAL A 172 24.88 -23.13 26.64
N ASP A 173 24.16 -22.58 27.61
CA ASP A 173 24.69 -22.24 28.95
C ASP A 173 25.98 -21.40 28.94
N GLY A 174 26.11 -20.49 27.96
CA GLY A 174 27.29 -19.63 27.81
C GLY A 174 28.52 -20.31 27.18
N GLN A 175 28.42 -21.58 26.77
CA GLN A 175 29.45 -22.30 26.02
C GLN A 175 29.11 -22.37 24.53
N GLN A 176 30.13 -22.25 23.68
CA GLN A 176 30.00 -22.45 22.24
C GLN A 176 29.91 -23.93 21.93
N VAL A 177 28.80 -24.34 21.32
CA VAL A 177 28.55 -25.72 20.88
C VAL A 177 28.25 -25.70 19.38
N THR A 178 28.84 -26.62 18.63
CA THR A 178 28.53 -26.79 17.20
C THR A 178 27.30 -27.67 17.02
N LYS A 179 26.23 -27.14 16.41
CA LYS A 179 25.06 -27.92 16.01
C LYS A 179 25.42 -28.83 14.83
N PRO A 180 25.13 -30.14 14.90
CA PRO A 180 25.41 -31.06 13.80
C PRO A 180 24.46 -30.90 12.60
N SER A 181 23.27 -30.33 12.84
CA SER A 181 22.27 -30.02 11.82
C SER A 181 21.45 -28.79 12.20
N LEU A 182 21.00 -28.05 11.20
CA LEU A 182 20.13 -26.87 11.34
C LEU A 182 18.84 -27.08 10.56
N SER A 183 17.72 -26.62 11.06
CA SER A 183 16.50 -26.56 10.26
C SER A 183 16.67 -25.57 9.09
N ARG A 184 15.94 -25.77 7.99
CA ARG A 184 15.94 -24.85 6.84
C ARG A 184 15.64 -23.41 7.25
N THR A 185 14.67 -23.23 8.14
CA THR A 185 14.25 -21.92 8.65
C THR A 185 15.34 -21.24 9.47
N GLU A 186 16.04 -21.98 10.34
CA GLU A 186 17.19 -21.47 11.10
C GLU A 186 18.33 -21.06 10.16
N PHE A 187 18.67 -21.88 9.17
CA PHE A 187 19.72 -21.55 8.20
C PHE A 187 19.41 -20.27 7.41
N ILE A 188 18.18 -20.14 6.90
CA ILE A 188 17.73 -18.95 6.17
C ILE A 188 17.79 -17.73 7.10
N ALA A 189 17.29 -17.85 8.33
CA ALA A 189 17.33 -16.77 9.32
C ALA A 189 18.78 -16.34 9.61
N TRP A 190 19.71 -17.28 9.78
CA TRP A 190 21.13 -16.97 9.98
C TRP A 190 21.72 -16.21 8.79
N CYS A 191 21.45 -16.64 7.55
CA CYS A 191 21.95 -15.96 6.35
C CYS A 191 21.46 -14.51 6.24
N LEU A 192 20.22 -14.24 6.68
CA LEU A 192 19.65 -12.88 6.70
C LEU A 192 20.22 -12.02 7.84
N MET A 193 20.65 -12.61 8.95
CA MET A 193 21.24 -11.89 10.08
C MET A 193 22.75 -11.68 9.93
N HIS A 194 23.45 -12.57 9.24
CA HIS A 194 24.88 -12.47 9.04
C HIS A 194 25.22 -11.42 7.98
N LYS A 195 25.57 -10.21 8.43
CA LYS A 195 25.76 -9.01 7.59
C LYS A 195 26.55 -9.24 6.29
N PRO A 196 27.73 -9.89 6.27
CA PRO A 196 28.46 -10.11 5.03
C PRO A 196 27.70 -10.93 3.98
N VAL A 197 26.90 -11.92 4.42
CA VAL A 197 26.08 -12.77 3.55
C VAL A 197 24.84 -12.00 3.10
N GLU A 198 24.12 -11.36 4.03
CA GLU A 198 22.95 -10.52 3.74
C GLU A 198 23.28 -9.44 2.69
N TYR A 199 24.38 -8.70 2.88
CA TYR A 199 24.81 -7.67 1.95
C TYR A 199 25.12 -8.24 0.56
N MET A 200 25.84 -9.36 0.48
CA MET A 200 26.14 -10.01 -0.81
C MET A 200 24.88 -10.44 -1.54
N LEU A 201 23.93 -11.08 -0.85
CA LEU A 201 22.68 -11.56 -1.45
C LEU A 201 21.81 -10.41 -1.97
N ARG A 202 21.80 -9.27 -1.27
CA ARG A 202 21.04 -8.08 -1.69
C ARG A 202 21.49 -7.50 -3.03
N HIS A 203 22.75 -7.66 -3.41
CA HIS A 203 23.26 -7.20 -4.72
C HIS A 203 22.57 -7.88 -5.91
N PHE A 204 21.95 -9.03 -5.69
CA PHE A 204 21.26 -9.79 -6.72
C PHE A 204 19.74 -9.63 -6.66
N ILE A 205 19.21 -8.66 -5.91
CA ILE A 205 17.77 -8.34 -5.94
C ILE A 205 17.48 -7.54 -7.23
N PRO A 206 16.41 -7.88 -7.99
CA PRO A 206 16.03 -7.17 -9.21
C PRO A 206 15.74 -5.69 -8.92
N GLY A 207 16.50 -4.79 -9.55
CA GLY A 207 16.47 -3.35 -9.28
C GLY A 207 17.88 -2.79 -9.06
N ASP A 208 18.75 -3.55 -8.38
CA ASP A 208 20.13 -3.17 -8.09
C ASP A 208 21.15 -3.75 -9.10
N ILE A 209 20.71 -4.68 -9.95
CA ILE A 209 21.53 -5.24 -11.04
C ILE A 209 21.64 -4.19 -12.15
N LEU A 210 22.55 -3.23 -11.97
CA LEU A 210 22.92 -2.28 -13.01
C LEU A 210 23.55 -3.05 -14.18
N ASN A 211 23.03 -2.73 -15.37
CA ASN A 211 23.46 -3.29 -16.63
C ASN A 211 24.96 -2.98 -16.85
N PRO A 212 25.80 -3.95 -17.28
CA PRO A 212 27.25 -3.74 -17.46
C PRO A 212 27.64 -2.72 -18.54
N SER A 213 26.68 -2.23 -19.33
CA SER A 213 26.94 -1.37 -20.48
C SER A 213 27.12 0.12 -20.12
N THR A 214 26.96 0.53 -18.86
CA THR A 214 26.99 1.95 -18.46
C THR A 214 28.12 2.36 -17.52
N SER A 215 29.10 1.50 -17.19
CA SER A 215 30.28 1.98 -16.45
C SER A 215 31.32 2.55 -17.43
N SER A 216 31.30 3.88 -17.56
CA SER A 216 32.28 4.73 -18.24
C SER A 216 33.71 4.69 -17.64
N LEU A 217 34.04 3.66 -16.84
CA LEU A 217 35.33 3.44 -16.18
C LEU A 217 36.22 2.43 -16.93
N ALA A 218 35.91 2.17 -18.21
CA ALA A 218 36.40 1.06 -19.03
C ALA A 218 37.90 1.08 -19.41
N GLN A 219 38.77 1.88 -18.78
CA GLN A 219 40.16 2.04 -19.26
C GLN A 219 41.27 1.80 -18.24
N ALA A 220 41.01 1.58 -16.94
CA ALA A 220 42.10 1.55 -15.96
C ALA A 220 41.91 0.61 -14.76
N SER A 221 41.40 -0.61 -14.93
CA SER A 221 41.23 -1.52 -13.78
C SER A 221 41.58 -3.00 -14.04
N PRO A 222 42.29 -3.67 -13.11
CA PRO A 222 42.64 -5.11 -13.18
C PRO A 222 41.42 -6.04 -13.36
N TYR A 223 40.21 -5.55 -13.08
CA TYR A 223 38.93 -6.24 -13.19
C TYR A 223 38.61 -6.74 -14.61
N TYR A 224 39.21 -6.16 -15.66
CA TYR A 224 38.95 -6.54 -17.05
C TYR A 224 39.73 -7.77 -17.56
N GLY A 225 40.71 -8.30 -16.81
CA GLY A 225 41.48 -9.48 -17.24
C GLY A 225 40.59 -10.70 -17.49
N LYS A 226 39.49 -10.84 -16.75
CA LYS A 226 38.53 -11.93 -16.95
C LYS A 226 37.67 -11.74 -18.21
N LEU A 227 37.22 -10.51 -18.47
CA LEU A 227 36.48 -10.18 -19.69
C LEU A 227 37.33 -10.41 -20.94
N ALA A 228 38.61 -10.02 -20.91
CA ALA A 228 39.54 -10.29 -22.00
C ALA A 228 39.75 -11.80 -22.25
N LYS A 229 39.86 -12.61 -21.19
CA LYS A 229 39.92 -14.08 -21.30
C LYS A 229 38.65 -14.65 -21.95
N GLN A 230 37.47 -14.14 -21.56
CA GLN A 230 36.20 -14.59 -22.12
C GLN A 230 36.01 -14.17 -23.59
N ALA A 231 36.48 -12.97 -23.97
CA ALA A 231 36.49 -12.53 -25.36
C ALA A 231 37.40 -13.40 -26.23
N LYS A 232 38.59 -13.73 -25.72
CA LYS A 232 39.52 -14.65 -26.41
C LYS A 232 38.91 -16.05 -26.59
N LEU A 233 38.27 -16.60 -25.55
CA LEU A 233 37.57 -17.89 -25.62
C LEU A 233 36.48 -17.89 -26.69
N TYR A 234 35.68 -16.82 -26.74
CA TYR A 234 34.63 -16.70 -27.74
C TYR A 234 35.18 -16.63 -29.16
N ALA A 235 36.25 -15.84 -29.38
CA ALA A 235 36.92 -15.76 -30.68
C ALA A 235 37.46 -17.12 -31.14
N THR A 236 38.15 -17.87 -30.28
CA THR A 236 38.65 -19.21 -30.63
C THR A 236 37.53 -20.18 -30.98
N LEU A 237 36.38 -20.10 -30.30
CA LEU A 237 35.23 -20.95 -30.61
C LEU A 237 34.58 -20.58 -31.93
N LEU A 238 34.59 -19.30 -32.32
CA LEU A 238 34.09 -18.86 -33.63
C LEU A 238 34.99 -19.36 -34.76
N ASP A 239 36.31 -19.37 -34.56
CA ASP A 239 37.29 -19.85 -35.54
C ASP A 239 37.17 -21.38 -35.78
N GLU A 240 36.67 -22.13 -34.80
CA GLU A 240 36.43 -23.59 -34.90
C GLU A 240 35.13 -23.95 -35.67
N ILE A 241 34.27 -22.98 -35.98
CA ILE A 241 32.99 -23.24 -36.66
C ILE A 241 33.21 -23.32 -38.17
N SER A 242 32.80 -24.43 -38.79
CA SER A 242 32.88 -24.59 -40.24
C SER A 242 32.02 -23.53 -40.97
N PRO A 243 32.45 -23.00 -42.13
CA PRO A 243 31.71 -21.99 -42.88
C PRO A 243 30.27 -22.42 -43.25
N SER A 244 30.05 -23.71 -43.44
CA SER A 244 28.74 -24.31 -43.72
C SER A 244 27.78 -24.27 -42.53
N GLU A 245 28.30 -24.39 -41.29
CA GLU A 245 27.49 -24.33 -40.08
C GLU A 245 26.99 -22.89 -39.84
N ASN A 246 27.83 -21.89 -40.13
CA ASN A 246 27.47 -20.47 -40.02
C ASN A 246 26.32 -20.09 -40.96
N GLN A 247 26.35 -20.53 -42.22
CA GLN A 247 25.24 -20.31 -43.16
C GLN A 247 23.94 -20.99 -42.70
N ARG A 248 24.04 -22.20 -42.14
CA ARG A 248 22.90 -22.92 -41.58
C ARG A 248 22.32 -22.18 -40.36
N ILE A 249 23.16 -21.68 -39.46
CA ILE A 249 22.73 -20.90 -38.29
C ILE A 249 22.04 -19.60 -38.72
N GLU A 250 22.59 -18.86 -39.69
CA GLU A 250 21.98 -17.63 -40.21
C GLU A 250 20.57 -17.87 -40.79
N SER A 251 20.41 -18.94 -41.59
CA SER A 251 19.09 -19.31 -42.14
C SER A 251 18.05 -19.64 -41.06
N LEU A 252 18.48 -20.32 -39.98
CA LEU A 252 17.64 -20.68 -38.83
C LEU A 252 17.29 -19.47 -37.95
N VAL A 253 18.23 -18.54 -37.78
CA VAL A 253 18.01 -17.27 -37.06
C VAL A 253 17.00 -16.41 -37.79
N GLN A 254 17.07 -16.32 -39.13
CA GLN A 254 16.07 -15.62 -39.94
C GLN A 254 14.68 -16.24 -39.77
N ALA A 255 14.56 -17.57 -39.84
CA ALA A 255 13.29 -18.27 -39.62
C ALA A 255 12.72 -18.04 -38.21
N THR A 256 13.59 -18.03 -37.18
CA THR A 256 13.18 -17.82 -35.78
C THR A 256 12.76 -16.37 -35.52
N ALA A 257 13.43 -15.39 -36.15
CA ALA A 257 13.08 -13.99 -36.07
C ALA A 257 11.68 -13.72 -36.65
N THR A 258 11.35 -14.34 -37.80
CA THR A 258 10.01 -14.24 -38.38
C THR A 258 8.91 -14.77 -37.47
N VAL A 259 9.13 -15.90 -36.79
CA VAL A 259 8.17 -16.47 -35.82
C VAL A 259 8.00 -15.57 -34.60
N LYS A 260 9.09 -14.99 -34.07
CA LYS A 260 9.03 -14.05 -32.94
C LYS A 260 8.29 -12.77 -33.30
N ILE A 261 8.52 -12.19 -34.47
CA ILE A 261 7.81 -11.00 -34.95
C ILE A 261 6.31 -11.28 -35.07
N GLN A 262 5.92 -12.43 -35.64
CA GLN A 262 4.51 -12.84 -35.72
C GLN A 262 3.87 -13.07 -34.34
N ALA A 263 4.60 -13.68 -33.40
CA ALA A 263 4.10 -13.90 -32.03
C ALA A 263 3.95 -12.58 -31.26
N MET A 264 4.88 -11.64 -31.43
CA MET A 264 4.79 -10.29 -30.85
C MET A 264 3.62 -9.52 -31.43
N TRP A 265 3.40 -9.59 -32.74
CA TRP A 265 2.25 -8.97 -33.41
C TRP A 265 0.92 -9.53 -32.88
N LYS A 266 0.77 -10.87 -32.79
CA LYS A 266 -0.43 -11.51 -32.22
C LYS A 266 -0.68 -11.09 -30.76
N ARG A 267 0.37 -10.98 -29.93
CA ARG A 267 0.24 -10.44 -28.56
C ARG A 267 -0.20 -8.99 -28.53
N HIS A 268 0.31 -8.15 -29.43
CA HIS A 268 -0.06 -6.75 -29.52
C HIS A 268 -1.55 -6.60 -29.85
N VAL A 269 -2.02 -7.30 -30.89
CA VAL A 269 -3.44 -7.32 -31.28
C VAL A 269 -4.34 -7.82 -30.14
N ALA A 270 -3.97 -8.90 -29.47
CA ALA A 270 -4.75 -9.43 -28.34
C ALA A 270 -4.87 -8.44 -27.17
N ARG A 271 -3.80 -7.68 -26.87
CA ARG A 271 -3.81 -6.63 -25.84
C ARG A 271 -4.75 -5.48 -26.23
N GLN A 272 -4.72 -5.08 -27.49
CA GLN A 272 -5.58 -4.00 -27.99
C GLN A 272 -7.07 -4.38 -27.87
N VAL A 273 -7.44 -5.58 -28.30
CA VAL A 273 -8.83 -6.10 -28.15
C VAL A 273 -9.27 -6.17 -26.68
N ALA A 274 -8.38 -6.59 -25.77
CA ALA A 274 -8.69 -6.63 -24.35
C ALA A 274 -8.86 -5.22 -23.75
N HIS A 275 -8.07 -4.25 -24.20
CA HIS A 275 -8.19 -2.85 -23.79
C HIS A 275 -9.52 -2.25 -24.25
N ASP A 276 -9.90 -2.48 -25.51
CA ASP A 276 -11.15 -1.96 -26.08
C ASP A 276 -12.38 -2.54 -25.37
N LYS A 277 -12.38 -3.84 -25.05
CA LYS A 277 -13.43 -4.46 -24.24
C LYS A 277 -13.55 -3.86 -22.84
N ARG A 278 -12.43 -3.55 -22.18
CA ARG A 278 -12.42 -2.89 -20.86
C ARG A 278 -12.92 -1.46 -20.94
N ALA A 279 -12.53 -0.71 -21.97
CA ALA A 279 -12.98 0.66 -22.19
C ALA A 279 -14.50 0.71 -22.43
N ALA A 280 -15.04 -0.19 -23.27
CA ALA A 280 -16.48 -0.31 -23.51
C ALA A 280 -17.26 -0.60 -22.22
N LYS A 281 -16.79 -1.55 -21.40
CA LYS A 281 -17.42 -1.86 -20.10
C LYS A 281 -17.36 -0.68 -19.12
N ARG A 282 -16.28 0.11 -19.14
CA ARG A 282 -16.16 1.30 -18.28
C ARG A 282 -17.09 2.43 -18.74
N SER A 283 -17.27 2.58 -20.06
CA SER A 283 -18.23 3.54 -20.63
C SER A 283 -19.67 3.22 -20.21
N THR A 284 -20.09 1.96 -20.27
CA THR A 284 -21.45 1.56 -19.84
C THR A 284 -21.67 1.75 -18.34
N LEU A 285 -20.67 1.43 -17.51
CA LEU A 285 -20.72 1.68 -16.06
C LEU A 285 -20.81 3.19 -15.74
N ASN A 286 -20.04 4.03 -16.43
CA ASN A 286 -20.11 5.48 -16.26
C ASN A 286 -21.48 6.04 -16.70
N GLY A 287 -22.04 5.52 -17.79
CA GLY A 287 -23.39 5.88 -18.23
C GLY A 287 -24.46 5.56 -17.19
N ALA A 288 -24.40 4.37 -16.59
CA ALA A 288 -25.32 3.97 -15.52
C ALA A 288 -25.14 4.78 -14.23
N ALA A 289 -23.90 5.15 -13.88
CA ALA A 289 -23.65 6.02 -12.73
C ALA A 289 -24.27 7.41 -12.91
N ASN A 290 -24.15 7.99 -14.13
CA ASN A 290 -24.72 9.30 -14.45
C ASN A 290 -26.26 9.29 -14.37
N THR A 291 -26.94 8.23 -14.81
CA THR A 291 -28.41 8.13 -14.73
C THR A 291 -28.89 8.02 -13.27
N ILE A 292 -28.19 7.25 -12.44
CA ILE A 292 -28.51 7.13 -11.00
C ILE A 292 -28.33 8.47 -10.29
N GLN A 293 -27.23 9.18 -10.55
CA GLN A 293 -26.98 10.51 -9.96
C GLN A 293 -28.04 11.54 -10.39
N ALA A 294 -28.43 11.54 -11.66
CA ALA A 294 -29.49 12.42 -12.17
C ALA A 294 -30.84 12.14 -11.49
N TYR A 295 -31.18 10.86 -11.26
CA TYR A 295 -32.40 10.48 -10.55
C TYR A 295 -32.38 10.92 -9.08
N ALA A 296 -31.27 10.69 -8.38
CA ALA A 296 -31.09 11.14 -7.00
C ALA A 296 -31.25 12.66 -6.86
N LYS A 297 -30.64 13.43 -7.78
CA LYS A 297 -30.77 14.90 -7.81
C LYS A 297 -32.22 15.35 -8.04
N LYS A 298 -32.93 14.72 -8.99
CA LYS A 298 -34.36 15.00 -9.22
C LYS A 298 -35.21 14.70 -7.98
N LYS A 299 -34.96 13.58 -7.30
CA LYS A 299 -35.68 13.21 -6.06
C LYS A 299 -35.46 14.23 -4.95
N MET A 300 -34.21 14.67 -4.73
CA MET A 300 -33.91 15.68 -3.71
C MET A 300 -34.58 17.03 -4.03
N ASN A 301 -34.52 17.48 -5.29
CA ASN A 301 -35.18 18.71 -5.71
C ASN A 301 -36.71 18.63 -5.53
N PHE A 302 -37.32 17.48 -5.84
CA PHE A 302 -38.75 17.27 -5.65
C PHE A 302 -39.15 17.36 -4.17
N VAL A 303 -38.39 16.72 -3.27
CA VAL A 303 -38.64 16.78 -1.83
C VAL A 303 -38.53 18.22 -1.31
N ALA A 304 -37.49 18.95 -1.71
CA ALA A 304 -37.30 20.34 -1.31
C ALA A 304 -38.44 21.25 -1.82
N LEU A 305 -38.91 21.03 -3.05
CA LEU A 305 -40.01 21.79 -3.64
C LEU A 305 -41.35 21.50 -2.93
N MET A 306 -41.59 20.24 -2.55
CA MET A 306 -42.75 19.86 -1.75
C MET A 306 -42.74 20.49 -0.35
N GLN A 307 -41.58 20.53 0.31
CA GLN A 307 -41.43 21.20 1.60
C GLN A 307 -41.71 22.71 1.49
N ARG A 308 -41.16 23.37 0.46
CA ARG A 308 -41.40 24.79 0.20
C ARG A 308 -42.87 25.08 -0.09
N ALA A 309 -43.51 24.27 -0.93
CA ALA A 309 -44.94 24.42 -1.24
C ALA A 309 -45.84 24.23 0.00
N ALA A 310 -45.45 23.35 0.93
CA ALA A 310 -46.15 23.18 2.20
C ALA A 310 -46.04 24.44 3.09
N VAL A 311 -44.83 25.02 3.21
CA VAL A 311 -44.60 26.26 3.96
C VAL A 311 -45.36 27.44 3.33
N GLU A 312 -45.32 27.60 2.00
CA GLU A 312 -46.02 28.69 1.30
C GLU A 312 -47.55 28.58 1.47
N ARG A 313 -48.12 27.37 1.38
CA ARG A 313 -49.54 27.14 1.69
C ARG A 313 -49.90 27.47 3.13
N MET A 314 -48.99 27.22 4.08
CA MET A 314 -49.22 27.50 5.50
C MET A 314 -49.15 28.99 5.80
N ALA A 315 -48.21 29.72 5.20
CA ALA A 315 -48.12 31.18 5.32
C ALA A 315 -49.39 31.87 4.80
N LEU A 316 -49.94 31.38 3.68
CA LEU A 316 -51.20 31.89 3.11
C LEU A 316 -52.43 31.64 4.01
N ASN A 317 -52.35 30.71 4.96
CA ASN A 317 -53.43 30.37 5.89
C ASN A 317 -53.30 31.04 7.28
N GLY A 318 -52.43 32.05 7.43
CA GLY A 318 -52.32 32.84 8.67
C GLY A 318 -51.54 32.17 9.81
N ALA A 319 -50.63 31.25 9.51
CA ALA A 319 -49.80 30.61 10.52
C ALA A 319 -48.76 31.59 11.12
N LEU A 320 -48.56 31.54 12.44
CA LEU A 320 -47.50 32.25 13.14
C LEU A 320 -46.20 31.41 13.12
N LEU A 321 -45.14 31.93 12.51
CA LEU A 321 -43.83 31.28 12.44
C LEU A 321 -42.87 31.91 13.45
N THR A 322 -42.32 31.11 14.36
CA THR A 322 -41.31 31.54 15.34
C THR A 322 -39.93 30.99 14.97
N PHE A 323 -38.90 31.85 15.07
CA PHE A 323 -37.51 31.50 14.81
C PHE A 323 -36.60 32.23 15.81
N GLY A 324 -35.54 31.56 16.28
CA GLY A 324 -34.63 32.11 17.30
C GLY A 324 -33.76 31.04 17.94
N SER A 325 -32.77 31.42 18.75
CA SER A 325 -31.97 30.45 19.52
C SER A 325 -32.69 30.10 20.82
N GLY A 326 -33.30 28.92 20.88
CA GLY A 326 -33.83 28.34 22.09
C GLY A 326 -33.50 26.86 22.13
N ASP A 327 -33.26 26.32 23.33
CA ASP A 327 -33.11 24.88 23.51
C ASP A 327 -34.43 24.21 23.13
N THR A 328 -34.46 23.62 21.94
CA THR A 328 -35.54 22.74 21.54
C THR A 328 -35.57 21.56 22.49
N THR A 329 -36.68 21.34 23.17
CA THR A 329 -36.89 20.17 24.03
C THR A 329 -36.98 18.83 23.28
N GLN A 330 -36.64 18.80 21.98
CA GLN A 330 -36.22 17.58 21.32
C GLN A 330 -34.72 17.38 21.55
N GLN A 331 -34.37 16.52 22.51
CA GLN A 331 -33.02 15.98 22.63
C GLN A 331 -32.60 15.31 21.32
N THR A 332 -31.92 16.04 20.44
CA THR A 332 -31.06 15.43 19.43
C THR A 332 -29.68 15.26 20.05
N ASN A 333 -29.37 14.05 20.50
CA ASN A 333 -28.01 13.67 20.83
C ASN A 333 -27.11 13.91 19.61
N GLY A 334 -26.16 14.84 19.72
CA GLY A 334 -25.09 15.00 18.76
C GLY A 334 -24.62 16.44 18.64
N GLY A 335 -23.40 16.70 19.11
CA GLY A 335 -22.71 17.98 18.91
C GLY A 335 -22.71 18.39 17.44
N GLY A 336 -23.21 19.59 17.17
CA GLY A 336 -23.33 20.12 15.83
C GLY A 336 -23.25 21.64 15.84
N ARG A 337 -22.28 22.15 15.06
CA ARG A 337 -22.12 23.55 14.62
C ARG A 337 -23.44 24.32 14.57
N LEU A 338 -23.41 25.59 15.00
CA LEU A 338 -24.41 26.64 14.76
C LEU A 338 -25.06 26.48 13.38
N ARG A 339 -26.17 25.75 13.32
CA ARG A 339 -27.02 25.67 12.14
C ARG A 339 -27.83 26.96 12.11
N GLY A 340 -27.84 27.63 10.96
CA GLY A 340 -28.68 28.80 10.74
C GLY A 340 -30.13 28.49 11.07
N ALA A 341 -30.85 29.51 11.54
CA ALA A 341 -32.22 29.45 12.08
C ALA A 341 -33.08 28.32 11.50
N ASP A 342 -33.10 27.17 12.18
CA ASP A 342 -34.06 26.11 11.89
C ASP A 342 -35.43 26.58 12.40
N MET A 343 -36.48 26.37 11.61
CA MET A 343 -37.87 26.67 11.98
C MET A 343 -38.28 25.67 13.05
N VAL A 344 -38.27 26.10 14.31
CA VAL A 344 -38.10 25.17 15.43
C VAL A 344 -39.40 24.65 16.04
N ALA A 345 -40.54 25.32 15.90
CA ALA A 345 -41.80 24.77 16.40
C ALA A 345 -43.00 25.33 15.65
N GLU A 346 -43.77 24.43 15.04
CA GLU A 346 -45.05 24.72 14.41
C GLU A 346 -46.08 25.01 15.51
N LEU A 347 -46.34 26.28 15.83
CA LEU A 347 -47.43 26.64 16.74
C LEU A 347 -48.77 26.67 16.00
N LYS A 348 -49.44 25.52 15.90
CA LYS A 348 -50.85 25.47 15.45
C LYS A 348 -51.79 25.94 16.55
N LEU A 349 -52.07 27.24 16.58
CA LEU A 349 -53.27 27.74 17.25
C LEU A 349 -54.49 27.35 16.37
N ARG A 350 -54.96 26.10 16.47
CA ARG A 350 -56.06 25.61 15.65
C ARG A 350 -57.34 26.38 16.00
N GLY A 351 -57.90 27.10 15.02
CA GLY A 351 -59.18 27.79 15.14
C GLY A 351 -59.13 29.17 15.80
N VAL A 352 -57.92 29.71 16.02
CA VAL A 352 -57.69 31.02 16.64
C VAL A 352 -56.95 31.91 15.64
N ARG A 353 -57.48 33.10 15.35
CA ARG A 353 -56.86 34.07 14.44
C ARG A 353 -56.01 35.05 15.22
N SER A 354 -54.69 34.98 15.04
CA SER A 354 -53.75 35.97 15.56
C SER A 354 -53.90 37.30 14.82
N ARG A 355 -53.94 38.40 15.56
CA ARG A 355 -54.04 39.77 15.04
C ARG A 355 -52.70 40.50 15.13
N ASN A 356 -52.11 40.53 16.33
CA ASN A 356 -50.86 41.21 16.62
C ASN A 356 -49.92 40.31 17.45
N VAL A 357 -48.62 40.50 17.29
CA VAL A 357 -47.59 39.74 18.01
C VAL A 357 -46.57 40.72 18.59
N PHE A 358 -46.24 40.54 19.87
CA PHE A 358 -45.24 41.32 20.59
C PHE A 358 -44.22 40.36 21.21
N ALA A 359 -42.93 40.56 20.94
CA ALA A 359 -41.88 39.66 21.39
C ALA A 359 -40.80 40.42 22.17
N SER A 360 -40.43 39.87 23.32
CA SER A 360 -39.26 40.22 24.12
C SER A 360 -38.23 39.09 24.02
N SER A 361 -37.01 39.28 24.55
CA SER A 361 -36.03 38.18 24.59
C SER A 361 -36.42 37.06 25.58
N SER A 362 -37.33 37.35 26.50
CA SER A 362 -37.78 36.42 27.55
C SER A 362 -39.21 35.92 27.37
N CYS A 363 -40.09 36.60 26.63
CA CYS A 363 -41.48 36.19 26.42
C CYS A 363 -42.07 36.66 25.08
N THR A 364 -43.18 36.04 24.68
CA THR A 364 -43.97 36.43 23.51
C THR A 364 -45.44 36.56 23.88
N PHE A 365 -46.07 37.61 23.39
CA PHE A 365 -47.49 37.94 23.52
C PHE A 365 -48.15 37.93 22.14
N VAL A 366 -49.35 37.38 22.08
CA VAL A 366 -50.15 37.37 20.86
C VAL A 366 -51.57 37.81 21.20
N ASP A 367 -52.03 38.84 20.51
CA ASP A 367 -53.44 39.22 20.46
C ASP A 367 -54.15 38.28 19.48
N THR A 368 -55.21 37.63 19.95
CA THR A 368 -56.03 36.73 19.12
C THR A 368 -57.50 37.08 19.18
N ASP A 369 -58.28 36.56 18.24
CA ASP A 369 -59.74 36.68 18.26
C ASP A 369 -60.44 36.00 19.44
N GLN A 370 -59.73 35.16 20.20
CA GLN A 370 -60.22 34.49 21.41
C GLN A 370 -59.53 34.98 22.69
N GLY A 371 -58.86 36.13 22.64
CA GLY A 371 -58.18 36.74 23.78
C GLY A 371 -56.64 36.62 23.71
N TRP A 372 -55.98 37.03 24.78
CA TRP A 372 -54.52 37.15 24.78
C TRP A 372 -53.83 35.82 25.08
N MET A 373 -52.76 35.52 24.35
CA MET A 373 -51.93 34.35 24.58
C MET A 373 -50.49 34.75 24.88
N MET A 374 -49.83 33.98 25.76
CA MET A 374 -48.45 34.25 26.16
C MET A 374 -47.66 32.98 26.48
N TRP A 375 -46.36 33.03 26.22
CA TRP A 375 -45.37 32.04 26.64
C TRP A 375 -44.00 32.69 26.87
N GLY A 376 -43.09 31.98 27.55
CA GLY A 376 -41.80 32.45 28.03
C GLY A 376 -41.82 32.81 29.52
N GLN A 377 -40.85 33.61 29.98
CA GLN A 377 -40.78 34.14 31.34
C GLN A 377 -41.74 35.33 31.50
N CYS A 378 -42.73 35.18 32.34
CA CYS A 378 -43.96 35.93 32.21
C CYS A 378 -44.65 36.24 33.55
N LEU A 379 -45.83 36.87 33.53
CA LEU A 379 -46.59 37.21 34.75
C LEU A 379 -46.80 35.96 35.62
N PRO A 380 -46.74 36.08 36.96
CA PRO A 380 -47.01 34.97 37.85
C PRO A 380 -48.41 34.43 37.62
N MET A 381 -48.51 33.19 37.14
CA MET A 381 -49.79 32.50 36.98
C MET A 381 -49.90 31.38 38.01
N LEU A 382 -51.02 31.36 38.73
CA LEU A 382 -51.37 30.26 39.62
C LEU A 382 -51.76 29.06 38.79
N ASN A 383 -51.04 27.94 38.96
CA ASN A 383 -51.51 26.67 38.42
C ASN A 383 -52.68 26.18 39.28
N VAL A 384 -53.86 26.07 38.67
CA VAL A 384 -55.10 25.67 39.37
C VAL A 384 -55.01 24.25 39.93
N GLU A 385 -54.20 23.38 39.32
CA GLU A 385 -54.06 21.97 39.72
C GLU A 385 -53.01 21.77 40.80
N THR A 386 -51.89 22.49 40.75
CA THR A 386 -50.77 22.31 41.70
C THR A 386 -50.73 23.36 42.80
N HIS A 387 -51.56 24.41 42.71
CA HIS A 387 -51.52 25.60 43.57
C HIS A 387 -50.17 26.32 43.65
N GLU A 388 -49.25 26.02 42.73
CA GLU A 388 -47.95 26.67 42.63
C GLU A 388 -48.00 27.85 41.65
N THR A 389 -47.28 28.91 41.98
CA THR A 389 -47.12 30.08 41.10
C THR A 389 -45.90 29.86 40.20
N SER A 390 -46.11 29.76 38.89
CA SER A 390 -45.02 29.65 37.92
C SER A 390 -44.77 30.97 37.21
N PHE A 391 -43.50 31.27 36.99
CA PHE A 391 -43.02 32.46 36.29
C PHE A 391 -42.56 32.16 34.85
N VAL A 392 -42.62 30.90 34.41
CA VAL A 392 -42.20 30.48 33.06
C VAL A 392 -43.21 29.51 32.47
N HIS A 393 -43.63 29.79 31.23
CA HIS A 393 -44.52 28.93 30.46
C HIS A 393 -43.88 28.56 29.13
N THR A 394 -43.55 27.29 28.93
CA THR A 394 -42.92 26.79 27.70
C THR A 394 -43.90 26.54 26.55
N ILE A 395 -45.20 26.69 26.81
CA ILE A 395 -46.30 26.46 25.86
C ILE A 395 -47.23 27.68 25.94
N PRO A 396 -47.80 28.16 24.82
CA PRO A 396 -48.76 29.26 24.84
C PRO A 396 -49.94 28.96 25.74
N ARG A 397 -50.24 29.90 26.63
CA ARG A 397 -51.41 29.86 27.50
C ARG A 397 -52.25 31.10 27.27
N HIS A 398 -53.57 30.93 27.35
CA HIS A 398 -54.47 32.06 27.44
C HIS A 398 -54.24 32.78 28.76
N ILE A 399 -54.18 34.12 28.70
CA ILE A 399 -54.18 34.96 29.88
C ILE A 399 -55.52 35.67 29.95
N ASP A 400 -56.17 35.54 31.09
CA ASP A 400 -57.31 36.37 31.44
C ASP A 400 -56.81 37.66 32.09
N LEU A 401 -56.49 38.66 31.26
CA LEU A 401 -56.17 39.99 31.75
C LEU A 401 -57.48 40.73 32.00
N LYS A 402 -57.74 41.07 33.27
CA LYS A 402 -58.90 41.89 33.69
C LYS A 402 -58.74 43.38 33.35
N ILE A 403 -57.97 43.68 32.31
CA ILE A 403 -57.68 45.03 31.81
C ILE A 403 -57.84 45.04 30.30
N ASP A 404 -58.50 46.07 29.79
CA ASP A 404 -58.63 46.29 28.35
C ASP A 404 -57.35 46.96 27.83
N ILE A 405 -56.60 46.26 26.99
CA ILE A 405 -55.29 46.68 26.52
C ILE A 405 -55.42 47.60 25.31
N ALA A 406 -54.86 48.80 25.40
CA ALA A 406 -54.75 49.74 24.29
C ALA A 406 -53.46 49.51 23.46
N SER A 407 -52.33 49.25 24.12
CA SER A 407 -51.07 48.95 23.43
C SER A 407 -50.09 48.16 24.29
N VAL A 408 -49.22 47.38 23.67
CA VAL A 408 -48.16 46.60 24.32
C VAL A 408 -46.80 47.03 23.76
N ALA A 409 -45.82 47.21 24.65
CA ALA A 409 -44.43 47.47 24.28
C ALA A 409 -43.49 46.48 24.99
N CYS A 410 -42.62 45.82 24.24
CA CYS A 410 -41.66 44.85 24.77
C CYS A 410 -40.23 45.39 24.63
N GLY A 411 -39.50 45.42 25.76
CA GLY A 411 -38.06 45.67 25.80
C GLY A 411 -37.25 44.37 25.81
N ARG A 412 -35.95 44.46 26.10
CA ARG A 412 -35.05 43.28 26.11
C ARG A 412 -35.50 42.22 27.13
N GLY A 413 -35.92 42.59 28.33
CA GLY A 413 -36.36 41.64 29.37
C GLY A 413 -37.53 42.14 30.23
N HIS A 414 -38.24 43.16 29.74
CA HIS A 414 -39.39 43.77 30.42
C HIS A 414 -40.49 44.08 29.40
N CYS A 415 -41.72 44.19 29.88
CA CYS A 415 -42.88 44.49 29.06
C CYS A 415 -43.75 45.54 29.75
N LEU A 416 -44.39 46.38 28.94
CA LEU A 416 -45.34 47.39 29.37
C LEU A 416 -46.65 47.21 28.61
N ILE A 417 -47.75 47.40 29.32
CA ILE A 417 -49.11 47.46 28.80
C ILE A 417 -49.65 48.84 29.13
N LEU A 418 -50.21 49.52 28.12
CA LEU A 418 -51.09 50.65 28.31
C LEU A 418 -52.52 50.14 28.24
N ASP A 419 -53.31 50.36 29.27
CA ASP A 419 -54.73 50.06 29.25
C ASP A 419 -55.56 51.22 28.65
N THR A 420 -56.83 50.94 28.33
CA THR A 420 -57.76 51.94 27.79
C THR A 420 -58.15 53.02 28.80
N ALA A 421 -57.91 52.77 30.10
CA ALA A 421 -58.05 53.76 31.17
C ALA A 421 -56.81 54.67 31.30
N SER A 422 -55.86 54.57 30.37
CA SER A 422 -54.60 55.33 30.33
C SER A 422 -53.63 55.02 31.48
N MET A 423 -53.77 53.86 32.12
CA MET A 423 -52.81 53.35 33.11
C MET A 423 -51.75 52.48 32.45
N VAL A 424 -50.53 52.58 32.95
CA VAL A 424 -49.38 51.80 32.48
C VAL A 424 -49.05 50.71 33.49
N HIS A 425 -49.06 49.47 33.03
CA HIS A 425 -48.69 48.28 33.80
C HIS A 425 -47.36 47.74 33.25
N SER A 426 -46.38 47.48 34.12
CA SER A 426 -45.07 46.98 33.69
C SER A 426 -44.57 45.83 34.55
N TRP A 427 -43.96 44.83 33.93
CA TRP A 427 -43.36 43.67 34.60
C TRP A 427 -42.11 43.19 33.86
N GLY A 428 -41.34 42.32 34.52
CA GLY A 428 -40.11 41.73 34.00
C GLY A 428 -38.89 42.16 34.81
N TRP A 429 -37.70 42.05 34.19
CA TRP A 429 -36.45 42.36 34.87
C TRP A 429 -36.38 43.86 35.14
N ASN A 430 -36.00 44.24 36.36
CA ASN A 430 -35.97 45.62 36.84
C ASN A 430 -34.58 46.07 37.30
N ASP A 431 -33.51 45.45 36.77
CA ASP A 431 -32.12 45.69 37.22
C ASP A 431 -31.64 47.15 37.04
N HIS A 432 -32.36 47.95 36.26
CA HIS A 432 -32.08 49.36 35.96
C HIS A 432 -33.28 50.28 36.27
N GLY A 433 -34.30 49.81 36.99
CA GLY A 433 -35.49 50.62 37.32
C GLY A 433 -36.50 50.76 36.18
N GLN A 434 -36.38 49.97 35.12
CA GLN A 434 -37.21 50.04 33.90
C GLN A 434 -38.71 49.74 34.10
N THR A 435 -39.10 49.10 35.21
CA THR A 435 -40.52 48.83 35.54
C THR A 435 -41.09 49.82 36.57
N GLY A 436 -40.38 50.91 36.88
CA GLY A 436 -40.88 52.02 37.70
C GLY A 436 -41.01 51.76 39.21
N GLY A 437 -40.67 50.56 39.69
CA GLY A 437 -40.61 50.22 41.13
C GLY A 437 -39.24 50.49 41.74
N MET A 438 -39.17 50.83 43.04
CA MET A 438 -37.90 50.96 43.77
C MET A 438 -37.10 49.65 43.68
N ILE A 439 -35.82 49.75 43.33
CA ILE A 439 -34.89 48.63 43.34
C ILE A 439 -34.57 48.33 44.81
N THR A 440 -35.29 47.39 45.43
CA THR A 440 -34.91 46.88 46.74
C THR A 440 -33.73 45.92 46.53
N THR A 441 -32.50 46.42 46.64
CA THR A 441 -31.34 45.55 46.80
C THR A 441 -31.38 44.93 48.19
N THR A 442 -31.74 43.65 48.26
CA THR A 442 -31.39 42.74 49.38
C THR A 442 -30.98 41.41 48.83
#